data_AF-A0A3D0RAM0-F1
#
_entry.id   AF-A0A3D0RAM0-F1
#
_cell.length_a   1.000
_cell.length_b   1.000
_cell.length_c   1.000
_cell.angle_alpha   90.00
_cell.angle_beta   90.00
_cell.angle_gamma   90.00
#
_symmetry.space_group_name_H-M   'P 1'
#
loop_
_entity.id
_entity.type
_entity.pdbx_description
1 polymer ?
#
loop_
_entity_poly.entity_id
_entity_poly.type
_entity_poly.pdbx_seq_one_letter_code
_entity_poly.pdbx_strand_id
1 'polypeptide(L)'
;WECQAGALLVLAVLFQTVLGWTGDSLPGASLPLTIAVFAGAYIWLVRLSASQPDLEVGLTEAEMKVLPRLGAVASTGYHFLLPIVVLLWCVLVSRLSPGLSAYWACIAMLFVLITQRPLKAFFRGQLVNGAVWWHGYRDLLRGLENGARSMISIAIATAVAGIIIGTVSLTGAHQFIGQFVEVASAGNLILMLVMVAVMSLILGMGLPTTANYIVVSSLMA
;
A
#
# COMPACT_ATOMS: atom_id res chain seq x y z
N TRP A 1 -0.08 18.77 16.96
CA TRP A 1 -0.82 17.52 17.15
C TRP A 1 -2.32 17.71 16.93
N GLU A 2 -2.96 18.73 17.52
CA GLU A 2 -4.41 19.00 17.34
C GLU A 2 -4.82 19.34 15.89
N CYS A 3 -4.09 20.21 15.18
CA CYS A 3 -4.37 20.49 13.75
C CYS A 3 -4.16 19.27 12.82
N GLN A 4 -3.25 18.36 13.17
CA GLN A 4 -2.93 17.18 12.35
C GLN A 4 -3.95 16.05 12.56
N ALA A 5 -4.42 15.88 13.80
CA ALA A 5 -5.54 14.99 14.11
C ALA A 5 -6.83 15.48 13.43
N GLY A 6 -7.05 16.79 13.38
CA GLY A 6 -8.16 17.40 12.63
C GLY A 6 -8.11 17.10 11.13
N ALA A 7 -6.93 17.20 10.49
CA ALA A 7 -6.78 16.89 9.07
C ALA A 7 -7.02 15.40 8.76
N LEU A 8 -6.52 14.49 9.60
CA LEU A 8 -6.77 13.04 9.46
C LEU A 8 -8.23 12.67 9.71
N LEU A 9 -8.89 13.31 10.68
CA LEU A 9 -10.32 13.14 10.93
C LEU A 9 -11.17 13.69 9.78
N VAL A 10 -10.84 14.86 9.25
CA VAL A 10 -11.51 15.42 8.07
C VAL A 10 -11.31 14.51 6.85
N LEU A 11 -10.13 13.91 6.69
CA LEU A 11 -9.86 12.95 5.62
C LEU A 11 -10.65 11.65 5.83
N ALA A 12 -10.74 11.14 7.06
CA ALA A 12 -11.55 9.97 7.40
C ALA A 12 -13.06 10.23 7.23
N VAL A 13 -13.54 11.44 7.57
CA VAL A 13 -14.93 11.87 7.40
C VAL A 13 -15.25 12.14 5.93
N LEU A 14 -14.35 12.78 5.18
CA LEU A 14 -14.45 12.91 3.72
C LEU A 14 -14.45 11.54 3.07
N PHE A 15 -13.60 10.62 3.54
CA PHE A 15 -13.56 9.25 3.04
C PHE A 15 -14.88 8.52 3.34
N GLN A 16 -15.41 8.59 4.57
CA GLN A 16 -16.72 8.00 4.90
C GLN A 16 -17.89 8.62 4.12
N THR A 17 -17.89 9.93 3.93
CA THR A 17 -18.95 10.61 3.18
C THR A 17 -18.88 10.30 1.69
N VAL A 18 -17.68 10.24 1.12
CA VAL A 18 -17.47 9.82 -0.28
C VAL A 18 -17.83 8.33 -0.45
N LEU A 19 -17.45 7.45 0.49
CA LEU A 19 -17.81 6.03 0.52
C LEU A 19 -19.32 5.80 0.53
N GLY A 20 -20.07 6.61 1.30
CA GLY A 20 -21.52 6.54 1.37
C GLY A 20 -22.23 7.04 0.11
N TRP A 21 -21.74 8.11 -0.52
CA TRP A 21 -22.41 8.74 -1.65
C TRP A 21 -22.37 7.94 -2.95
N THR A 22 -21.32 7.14 -3.18
CA THR A 22 -21.21 6.32 -4.39
C THR A 22 -21.95 4.99 -4.33
N GLY A 23 -22.38 4.57 -3.14
CA GLY A 23 -23.16 3.35 -2.95
C GLY A 23 -24.62 3.49 -3.40
N ASP A 24 -25.22 4.67 -3.20
CA ASP A 24 -26.69 4.81 -3.22
C ASP A 24 -27.26 5.67 -4.36
N SER A 25 -26.46 6.40 -5.16
CA SER A 25 -27.02 7.28 -6.20
C SER A 25 -26.06 7.57 -7.36
N LEU A 26 -26.48 7.18 -8.58
CA LEU A 26 -26.02 7.63 -9.93
C LEU A 26 -25.08 6.70 -10.71
N PRO A 27 -25.63 5.77 -11.52
CA PRO A 27 -24.88 4.85 -12.39
C PRO A 27 -24.17 5.48 -13.60
N GLY A 28 -24.46 6.75 -13.96
CA GLY A 28 -24.01 7.36 -15.23
C GLY A 28 -23.02 8.52 -15.14
N ALA A 29 -22.91 9.18 -13.96
CA ALA A 29 -22.00 10.32 -13.74
C ALA A 29 -20.83 9.98 -12.78
N SER A 30 -20.70 8.71 -12.43
CA SER A 30 -19.83 8.20 -11.36
C SER A 30 -18.34 8.43 -11.63
N LEU A 31 -17.86 8.18 -12.85
CA LEU A 31 -16.44 8.28 -13.21
C LEU A 31 -15.86 9.71 -13.16
N PRO A 32 -16.44 10.71 -13.85
CA PRO A 32 -15.87 12.06 -13.84
C PRO A 32 -16.00 12.73 -12.46
N LEU A 33 -17.09 12.48 -11.73
CA LEU A 33 -17.27 12.98 -10.37
C LEU A 33 -16.23 12.37 -9.43
N THR A 34 -15.99 11.07 -9.51
CA THR A 34 -14.99 10.38 -8.68
C THR A 34 -13.59 10.93 -8.98
N ILE A 35 -13.21 11.08 -10.24
CA ILE A 35 -11.92 11.67 -10.63
C ILE A 35 -11.79 13.12 -10.14
N ALA A 36 -12.85 13.93 -10.25
CA ALA A 36 -12.85 15.32 -9.78
C ALA A 36 -12.73 15.41 -8.25
N VAL A 37 -13.42 14.54 -7.50
CA VAL A 37 -13.32 14.47 -6.03
C VAL A 37 -11.91 14.02 -5.62
N PHE A 38 -11.34 13.00 -6.28
CA PHE A 38 -9.96 12.58 -6.04
C PHE A 38 -8.94 13.68 -6.37
N ALA A 39 -9.13 14.41 -7.48
CA ALA A 39 -8.28 15.54 -7.85
C ALA A 39 -8.41 16.70 -6.86
N GLY A 40 -9.63 17.01 -6.39
CA GLY A 40 -9.88 18.03 -5.37
C GLY A 40 -9.25 17.66 -4.02
N ALA A 41 -9.42 16.41 -3.58
CA ALA A 41 -8.78 15.88 -2.38
C ALA A 41 -7.25 15.90 -2.50
N TYR A 42 -6.70 15.53 -3.67
CA TYR A 42 -5.27 15.60 -3.95
C TYR A 42 -4.73 17.03 -3.81
N ILE A 43 -5.37 18.00 -4.46
CA ILE A 43 -4.95 19.41 -4.43
C ILE A 43 -5.02 19.96 -3.00
N TRP A 44 -6.08 19.63 -2.25
CA TRP A 44 -6.23 20.02 -0.84
C TRP A 44 -5.12 19.43 0.04
N LEU A 45 -4.79 18.15 -0.14
CA LEU A 45 -3.72 17.47 0.60
C LEU A 45 -2.34 18.02 0.25
N VAL A 46 -2.08 18.36 -1.01
CA VAL A 46 -0.82 18.98 -1.42
C VAL A 46 -0.71 20.40 -0.85
N ARG A 47 -1.81 21.17 -0.78
CA ARG A 47 -1.82 22.50 -0.16
C ARG A 47 -1.49 22.43 1.34
N LEU A 48 -2.05 21.45 2.06
CA LEU A 48 -1.71 21.16 3.47
C LEU A 48 -0.26 20.70 3.66
N SER A 49 0.23 19.85 2.74
CA SER A 49 1.62 19.37 2.74
C SER A 49 2.63 20.48 2.40
N ALA A 50 2.25 21.45 1.57
CA ALA A 50 3.10 22.58 1.18
C ALA A 50 3.33 23.59 2.31
N SER A 51 2.40 23.68 3.28
CA SER A 51 2.53 24.55 4.46
C SER A 51 3.57 24.10 5.48
N GLN A 52 4.22 22.94 5.27
CA GLN A 52 5.26 22.42 6.15
C GLN A 52 6.59 22.32 5.40
N PRO A 53 7.74 22.56 6.07
CA PRO A 53 9.06 22.44 5.44
C PRO A 53 9.25 21.02 4.89
N ASP A 54 9.87 20.86 3.72
CA ASP A 54 10.21 19.53 3.23
C ASP A 54 11.20 18.87 4.19
N LEU A 55 10.97 17.60 4.53
CA LEU A 55 11.99 16.80 5.18
C LEU A 55 13.12 16.58 4.18
N GLU A 56 14.29 17.11 4.50
CA GLU A 56 15.53 16.70 3.85
C GLU A 56 15.70 15.20 4.10
N VAL A 57 15.72 14.41 3.03
CA VAL A 57 16.09 12.99 3.11
C VAL A 57 17.56 12.98 3.46
N GLY A 58 17.88 12.81 4.75
CA GLY A 58 19.25 12.78 5.26
C GLY A 58 20.08 11.84 4.41
N LEU A 59 21.10 12.39 3.75
CA LEU A 59 21.96 11.67 2.79
C LEU A 59 23.08 10.89 3.51
N THR A 60 23.08 10.86 4.85
CA THR A 60 24.17 10.33 5.69
C THR A 60 23.72 9.10 6.51
N GLU A 61 24.50 8.02 6.52
CA GLU A 61 24.22 6.79 7.30
C GLU A 61 23.97 7.04 8.80
N ALA A 62 24.56 8.10 9.37
CA ALA A 62 24.37 8.49 10.76
C ALA A 62 22.98 9.10 11.05
N GLU A 63 22.38 9.78 10.07
CA GLU A 63 21.05 10.40 10.19
C GLU A 63 19.94 9.36 10.00
N MET A 64 20.20 8.29 9.22
CA MET A 64 19.28 7.15 9.07
C MET A 64 19.10 6.31 10.35
N LYS A 65 19.99 6.44 11.34
CA LYS A 65 19.87 5.73 12.64
C LYS A 65 18.94 6.41 13.64
N VAL A 66 18.58 7.68 13.42
CA VAL A 66 17.66 8.42 14.30
C VAL A 66 16.30 8.46 13.62
N LEU A 67 15.29 7.80 14.20
CA LEU A 67 13.93 7.91 13.65
C LEU A 67 13.47 9.38 13.76
N PRO A 68 13.19 10.06 12.63
CA PRO A 68 12.57 11.37 12.68
C PRO A 68 11.21 11.24 13.37
N ARG A 69 10.82 12.29 14.11
CA ARG A 69 9.55 12.29 14.86
C ARG A 69 8.40 11.92 13.92
N LEU A 70 7.61 10.91 14.29
CA LEU A 70 6.49 10.39 13.49
C LEU A 70 5.55 11.51 13.01
N GLY A 71 5.34 12.54 13.84
CA GLY A 71 4.51 13.70 13.53
C GLY A 71 5.06 14.63 12.43
N ALA A 72 6.36 14.62 12.14
CA ALA A 72 6.96 15.41 11.05
C ALA A 72 6.97 14.65 9.71
N VAL A 73 7.12 13.32 9.76
CA VAL A 73 7.05 12.45 8.57
C VAL A 73 5.61 12.35 8.06
N ALA A 74 4.66 12.10 8.97
CA ALA A 74 3.24 12.00 8.64
C ALA A 74 2.71 13.28 7.98
N SER A 75 3.25 14.42 8.40
CA SER A 75 2.73 15.72 8.00
C SER A 75 3.23 16.20 6.64
N THR A 76 4.37 15.66 6.21
CA THR A 76 4.93 15.91 4.87
C THR A 76 4.40 14.90 3.86
N GLY A 77 4.00 13.69 4.30
CA GLY A 77 3.62 12.56 3.43
C GLY A 77 2.14 12.37 3.12
N TYR A 78 1.22 13.29 3.48
CA TYR A 78 -0.23 13.06 3.33
C TYR A 78 -0.69 12.71 1.90
N HIS A 79 0.01 13.18 0.87
CA HIS A 79 -0.29 12.87 -0.53
C HIS A 79 -0.03 11.39 -0.91
N PHE A 80 0.78 10.66 -0.14
CA PHE A 80 1.00 9.21 -0.31
C PHE A 80 -0.15 8.36 0.26
N LEU A 81 -1.07 8.95 1.03
CA LEU A 81 -2.27 8.26 1.48
C LEU A 81 -3.26 8.04 0.31
N LEU A 82 -3.20 8.90 -0.71
CA LEU A 82 -4.17 8.91 -1.80
C LEU A 82 -4.17 7.62 -2.63
N PRO A 83 -3.02 7.07 -3.09
CA PRO A 83 -3.01 5.78 -3.79
C PRO A 83 -3.57 4.62 -2.95
N ILE A 84 -3.39 4.65 -1.62
CA ILE A 84 -3.94 3.63 -0.71
C ILE A 84 -5.47 3.75 -0.66
N VAL A 85 -5.98 4.98 -0.58
CA VAL A 85 -7.41 5.29 -0.64
C VAL A 85 -8.01 4.82 -1.96
N VAL A 86 -7.36 5.08 -3.10
CA VAL A 86 -7.79 4.59 -4.43
C VAL A 86 -7.83 3.06 -4.46
N LEU A 87 -6.80 2.40 -3.92
CA LEU A 87 -6.73 0.94 -3.87
C LEU A 87 -7.90 0.36 -3.04
N LEU A 88 -8.09 0.86 -1.81
CA LEU A 88 -9.15 0.42 -0.92
C LEU A 88 -10.54 0.69 -1.50
N TRP A 89 -10.70 1.82 -2.18
CA TRP A 89 -11.93 2.16 -2.87
C TRP A 89 -12.27 1.14 -3.97
N CYS A 90 -11.33 0.86 -4.86
CA CYS A 90 -11.52 -0.06 -5.98
C CYS A 90 -11.88 -1.48 -5.49
N VAL A 91 -11.26 -1.93 -4.38
CA VAL A 91 -11.52 -3.27 -3.82
C VAL A 91 -12.83 -3.32 -3.02
N LEU A 92 -13.03 -2.40 -2.07
CA LEU A 92 -14.11 -2.50 -1.10
C LEU A 92 -15.46 -2.00 -1.64
N VAL A 93 -15.43 -0.91 -2.42
CA VAL A 93 -16.64 -0.22 -2.91
C VAL A 93 -16.98 -0.68 -4.32
N SER A 94 -16.03 -0.52 -5.24
CA SER A 94 -16.25 -0.85 -6.65
C SER A 94 -16.19 -2.35 -6.91
N ARG A 95 -15.85 -3.16 -5.89
CA ARG A 95 -15.74 -4.63 -5.96
C ARG A 95 -14.93 -5.09 -7.19
N LEU A 96 -13.93 -4.30 -7.58
CA LEU A 96 -13.07 -4.61 -8.72
C LEU A 96 -12.10 -5.73 -8.33
N SER A 97 -11.56 -6.42 -9.33
CA SER A 97 -10.51 -7.39 -9.06
C SER A 97 -9.30 -6.71 -8.37
N PRO A 98 -8.59 -7.41 -7.46
CA PRO A 98 -7.41 -6.87 -6.80
C PRO A 98 -6.35 -6.37 -7.80
N GLY A 99 -6.23 -7.04 -8.95
CA GLY A 99 -5.32 -6.64 -10.02
C GLY A 99 -5.68 -5.28 -10.65
N LEU A 100 -6.95 -5.06 -10.99
CA LEU A 100 -7.40 -3.77 -11.54
C LEU A 100 -7.27 -2.63 -10.51
N SER A 101 -7.51 -2.93 -9.25
CA SER A 101 -7.36 -1.97 -8.14
C SER A 101 -5.90 -1.53 -7.97
N ALA A 102 -4.98 -2.48 -8.02
CA ALA A 102 -3.54 -2.20 -7.99
C ALA A 102 -3.11 -1.35 -9.20
N TYR A 103 -3.63 -1.63 -10.39
CA TYR A 103 -3.34 -0.84 -11.59
C TYR A 103 -3.74 0.65 -11.43
N TRP A 104 -4.97 0.91 -10.98
CA TRP A 104 -5.43 2.29 -10.75
C TRP A 104 -4.67 2.99 -9.63
N ALA A 105 -4.34 2.28 -8.55
CA ALA A 105 -3.51 2.82 -7.47
C ALA A 105 -2.09 3.17 -7.95
N CYS A 106 -1.49 2.34 -8.81
CA CYS A 106 -0.21 2.63 -9.44
C CYS A 106 -0.27 3.88 -10.32
N ILE A 107 -1.30 4.01 -11.17
CA ILE A 107 -1.50 5.23 -11.98
C ILE A 107 -1.64 6.47 -11.08
N ALA A 108 -2.43 6.37 -10.01
CA ALA A 108 -2.58 7.47 -9.06
C ALA A 108 -1.24 7.83 -8.41
N MET A 109 -0.42 6.84 -8.04
CA MET A 109 0.91 7.08 -7.48
C MET A 109 1.88 7.71 -8.49
N LEU A 110 1.87 7.27 -9.75
CA LEU A 110 2.65 7.89 -10.83
C LEU A 110 2.27 9.36 -11.00
N PHE A 111 0.96 9.65 -11.04
CA PHE A 111 0.44 11.00 -11.15
C PHE A 111 0.90 11.87 -9.98
N VAL A 112 0.74 11.38 -8.74
CA VAL A 112 1.20 12.07 -7.53
C VAL A 112 2.70 12.36 -7.59
N LEU A 113 3.54 11.42 -8.03
CA LEU A 113 5.00 11.60 -8.03
C LEU A 113 5.46 12.68 -9.01
N ILE A 114 4.82 12.75 -10.19
CA ILE A 114 5.10 13.77 -11.21
C ILE A 114 4.61 15.14 -10.76
N THR A 115 3.41 15.21 -10.17
CA THR A 115 2.72 16.47 -9.88
C THR A 115 3.05 17.07 -8.51
N GLN A 116 3.49 16.28 -7.52
CA GLN A 116 3.74 16.74 -6.14
C GLN A 116 4.77 17.87 -6.06
N ARG A 117 5.86 17.80 -6.82
CA ARG A 117 6.96 18.78 -6.78
C ARG A 117 6.59 20.11 -7.42
N PRO A 118 6.08 20.16 -8.66
CA PRO A 118 5.65 21.42 -9.25
C PRO A 118 4.49 22.05 -8.46
N LEU A 119 3.58 21.23 -7.91
CA LEU A 119 2.43 21.73 -7.16
C LEU A 119 2.83 22.28 -5.78
N LYS A 120 3.79 21.64 -5.07
CA LYS A 120 4.40 22.21 -3.85
C LYS A 120 5.17 23.50 -4.14
N ALA A 121 5.95 23.54 -5.23
CA ALA A 121 6.70 24.75 -5.63
C ALA A 121 5.75 25.93 -5.90
N PHE A 122 4.62 25.66 -6.58
CA PHE A 122 3.58 26.64 -6.83
C PHE A 122 2.95 27.18 -5.53
N PHE A 123 2.55 26.30 -4.60
CA PHE A 123 1.96 26.72 -3.32
C PHE A 123 2.93 27.41 -2.36
N ARG A 124 4.25 27.17 -2.50
CA ARG A 124 5.30 27.88 -1.74
C ARG A 124 5.76 29.19 -2.40
N GLY A 125 5.15 29.59 -3.52
CA GLY A 125 5.53 30.81 -4.24
C GLY A 125 6.91 30.74 -4.92
N GLN A 126 7.44 29.53 -5.16
CA GLN A 126 8.70 29.32 -5.88
C GLN A 126 8.43 29.23 -7.39
N LEU A 127 9.42 29.63 -8.20
CA LEU A 127 9.31 29.59 -9.67
C LEU A 127 9.18 28.13 -10.15
N VAL A 128 8.05 27.83 -10.79
CA VAL A 128 7.79 26.52 -11.41
C VAL A 128 8.53 26.46 -12.74
N ASN A 129 9.82 26.15 -12.71
CA ASN A 129 10.64 26.00 -13.92
C ASN A 129 10.53 24.58 -14.50
N GLY A 130 10.85 24.43 -15.80
CA GLY A 130 10.96 23.12 -16.47
C GLY A 130 11.94 22.15 -15.78
N ALA A 131 12.93 22.68 -15.06
CA ALA A 131 13.85 21.88 -14.24
C ALA A 131 13.14 21.14 -13.09
N VAL A 132 12.08 21.71 -12.50
CA VAL A 132 11.31 21.09 -11.41
C VAL A 132 10.52 19.89 -11.95
N TRP A 133 9.93 20.04 -13.13
CA TRP A 133 9.26 18.95 -13.85
C TRP A 133 10.23 17.83 -14.23
N TRP A 134 11.41 18.18 -14.73
CA TRP A 134 12.46 17.19 -15.06
C TRP A 134 12.95 16.43 -13.83
N HIS A 135 13.10 17.11 -12.68
CA HIS A 135 13.40 16.44 -11.42
C HIS A 135 12.31 15.46 -11.01
N GLY A 136 11.04 15.85 -11.05
CA GLY A 136 9.92 14.95 -10.73
C GLY A 136 9.90 13.70 -11.62
N TYR A 137 10.18 13.85 -12.92
CA TYR A 137 10.30 12.72 -13.83
C TYR A 137 11.51 11.81 -13.51
N ARG A 138 12.65 12.39 -13.16
CA ARG A 138 13.84 11.63 -12.75
C ARG A 138 13.59 10.84 -11.46
N ASP A 139 12.88 11.42 -10.51
CA ASP A 139 12.52 10.72 -9.27
C ASP A 139 11.51 9.60 -9.53
N LEU A 140 10.62 9.78 -10.51
CA LEU A 140 9.74 8.71 -10.95
C LEU A 140 10.52 7.53 -11.51
N LEU A 141 11.48 7.78 -12.40
CA LEU A 141 12.32 6.72 -12.95
C LEU A 141 13.13 6.01 -11.86
N ARG A 142 13.71 6.76 -10.92
CA ARG A 142 14.42 6.19 -9.76
C ARG A 142 13.50 5.38 -8.87
N GLY A 143 12.28 5.87 -8.62
CA GLY A 143 11.27 5.16 -7.84
C GLY A 143 10.85 3.85 -8.49
N LEU A 144 10.66 3.86 -9.81
CA LEU A 144 10.33 2.66 -10.58
C LEU A 144 11.49 1.66 -10.61
N GLU A 145 12.74 2.13 -10.76
CA GLU A 145 13.95 1.30 -10.67
C GLU A 145 14.06 0.63 -9.30
N ASN A 146 13.91 1.40 -8.22
CA ASN A 146 13.94 0.87 -6.86
C ASN A 146 12.81 -0.14 -6.63
N GLY A 147 11.60 0.15 -7.10
CA GLY A 147 10.47 -0.77 -7.04
C GLY A 147 10.75 -2.09 -7.76
N ALA A 148 11.32 -2.02 -8.97
CA ALA A 148 11.71 -3.21 -9.73
C ALA A 148 12.80 -4.01 -9.00
N ARG A 149 13.84 -3.34 -8.46
CA ARG A 149 14.92 -3.99 -7.69
C ARG A 149 14.39 -4.70 -6.45
N SER A 150 13.49 -4.07 -5.70
CA SER A 150 12.85 -4.69 -4.54
C SER A 150 11.93 -5.86 -4.91
N MET A 151 11.35 -5.85 -6.12
CA MET A 151 10.49 -6.96 -6.58
C MET A 151 11.28 -8.19 -7.04
N ILE A 152 12.55 -8.06 -7.43
CA ILE A 152 13.38 -9.21 -7.82
C ILE A 152 13.51 -10.22 -6.68
N SER A 153 13.74 -9.76 -5.44
CA SER A 153 13.88 -10.66 -4.28
C SER A 153 12.59 -11.40 -3.97
N ILE A 154 11.45 -10.72 -4.06
CA ILE A 154 10.12 -11.31 -3.88
C ILE A 154 9.84 -12.33 -4.99
N ALA A 155 10.13 -11.99 -6.24
CA ALA A 155 9.92 -12.88 -7.39
C ALA A 155 10.67 -14.20 -7.24
N ILE A 156 11.96 -14.15 -6.88
CA ILE A 156 12.77 -15.36 -6.64
C ILE A 156 12.19 -16.18 -5.48
N ALA A 157 11.85 -15.54 -4.36
CA ALA A 157 11.26 -16.22 -3.22
C ALA A 157 9.93 -16.91 -3.58
N THR A 158 9.06 -16.24 -4.34
CA THR A 158 7.79 -16.81 -4.81
C THR A 158 7.97 -17.93 -5.82
N ALA A 159 8.99 -17.87 -6.68
CA ALA A 159 9.30 -18.93 -7.63
C ALA A 159 9.76 -20.21 -6.91
N VAL A 160 10.65 -20.07 -5.92
CA VAL A 160 11.09 -21.20 -5.09
C VAL A 160 9.92 -21.76 -4.27
N ALA A 161 9.12 -20.89 -3.65
CA ALA A 161 7.91 -21.29 -2.94
C ALA A 161 6.96 -22.09 -3.85
N GLY A 162 6.75 -21.65 -5.10
CA GLY A 162 5.94 -22.36 -6.09
C GLY A 162 6.46 -23.77 -6.41
N ILE A 163 7.78 -23.94 -6.55
CA ILE A 163 8.39 -25.28 -6.76
C ILE A 163 8.19 -26.17 -5.54
N ILE A 164 8.36 -25.63 -4.33
CA ILE A 164 8.13 -26.37 -3.08
C ILE A 164 6.67 -26.79 -2.97
N ILE A 165 5.73 -25.86 -3.16
CA ILE A 165 4.29 -26.14 -3.12
C ILE A 165 3.91 -27.16 -4.19
N GLY A 166 4.46 -27.05 -5.40
CA GLY A 166 4.23 -28.00 -6.48
C GLY A 166 4.68 -29.41 -6.13
N THR A 167 5.88 -29.57 -5.55
CA THR A 167 6.38 -30.89 -5.13
C THR A 167 5.62 -31.45 -3.92
N VAL A 168 5.26 -30.61 -2.93
CA VAL A 168 4.46 -31.00 -1.77
C VAL A 168 3.03 -31.38 -2.14
N SER A 169 2.45 -30.70 -3.13
CA SER A 169 1.14 -31.05 -3.69
C SER A 169 1.19 -32.41 -4.39
N LEU A 170 2.19 -32.64 -5.26
CA LEU A 170 2.36 -33.90 -5.99
C LEU A 170 2.66 -35.10 -5.08
N THR A 171 3.35 -34.88 -3.96
CA THR A 171 3.67 -35.93 -2.98
C THR A 171 2.52 -36.21 -1.99
N GLY A 172 1.47 -35.38 -1.97
CA GLY A 172 0.40 -35.47 -0.97
C GLY A 172 0.84 -35.07 0.45
N ALA A 173 2.06 -34.55 0.62
CA ALA A 173 2.60 -34.20 1.93
C ALA A 173 1.78 -33.12 2.67
N HIS A 174 1.07 -32.24 1.95
CA HIS A 174 0.17 -31.24 2.57
C HIS A 174 -0.98 -31.89 3.36
N GLN A 175 -1.53 -33.00 2.88
CA GLN A 175 -2.63 -33.71 3.55
C GLN A 175 -2.19 -34.29 4.90
N PHE A 176 -0.95 -34.76 5.00
CA PHE A 176 -0.38 -35.25 6.27
C PHE A 176 -0.28 -34.15 7.32
N ILE A 177 0.01 -32.91 6.91
CA ILE A 177 0.08 -31.77 7.83
C ILE A 177 -1.32 -31.43 8.36
N GLY A 178 -2.34 -31.43 7.49
CA GLY A 178 -3.73 -31.23 7.90
C GLY A 178 -4.22 -32.30 8.89
N GLN A 179 -3.96 -33.57 8.58
CA GLN A 179 -4.30 -34.69 9.48
C GLN A 179 -3.54 -34.64 10.81
N PHE A 180 -2.25 -34.27 10.78
CA PHE A 180 -1.46 -34.10 12.00
C PHE A 180 -2.06 -33.02 12.90
N VAL A 181 -2.46 -31.88 12.34
CA VAL A 181 -3.12 -30.80 13.10
C VAL A 181 -4.46 -31.26 13.66
N GLU A 182 -5.26 -32.00 12.90
CA GLU A 182 -6.56 -32.52 13.34
C GLU A 182 -6.43 -33.50 14.50
N VAL A 183 -5.51 -34.46 14.39
CA VAL A 183 -5.21 -35.45 15.45
C VAL A 183 -4.63 -34.78 16.68
N ALA A 184 -3.68 -33.86 16.51
CA ALA A 184 -3.11 -33.09 17.62
C ALA A 184 -4.14 -32.20 18.33
N SER A 185 -5.16 -31.75 17.58
CA SER A 185 -6.24 -30.92 18.11
C SER A 185 -7.42 -31.71 18.67
N ALA A 186 -7.40 -33.05 18.58
CA ALA A 186 -8.50 -33.93 18.97
C ALA A 186 -9.88 -33.50 18.40
N GLY A 187 -9.88 -32.93 17.19
CA GLY A 187 -11.09 -32.40 16.54
C GLY A 187 -11.63 -31.07 17.10
N ASN A 188 -10.95 -30.43 18.04
CA ASN A 188 -11.36 -29.11 18.55
C ASN A 188 -10.93 -28.00 17.58
N LEU A 189 -11.93 -27.38 16.94
CA LEU A 189 -11.75 -26.33 15.93
C LEU A 189 -10.93 -25.14 16.44
N ILE A 190 -11.13 -24.69 17.69
CA ILE A 190 -10.36 -23.55 18.24
C ILE A 190 -8.88 -23.91 18.38
N LEU A 191 -8.59 -25.14 18.83
CA LEU A 191 -7.20 -25.61 18.99
C LEU A 191 -6.51 -25.75 17.62
N MET A 192 -7.25 -26.21 16.60
CA MET A 192 -6.76 -26.27 15.22
C MET A 192 -6.37 -24.89 14.70
N LEU A 193 -7.23 -23.87 14.87
CA LEU A 193 -6.90 -22.50 14.44
C LEU A 193 -5.65 -21.95 15.14
N VAL A 194 -5.49 -22.21 16.45
CA VAL A 194 -4.30 -21.76 17.19
C VAL A 194 -3.05 -22.49 16.74
N MET A 195 -3.09 -23.81 16.51
CA MET A 195 -1.94 -24.54 15.98
C MET A 195 -1.56 -24.08 14.57
N VAL A 196 -2.53 -23.85 13.69
CA VAL A 196 -2.29 -23.33 12.34
C VAL A 196 -1.73 -21.92 12.40
N ALA A 197 -2.24 -21.05 13.28
CA ALA A 197 -1.69 -19.72 13.50
C ALA A 197 -0.23 -19.76 13.94
N VAL A 198 0.12 -20.60 14.92
CA VAL A 198 1.50 -20.77 15.39
C VAL A 198 2.40 -21.35 14.29
N MET A 199 1.94 -22.37 13.56
CA MET A 199 2.70 -22.93 12.44
C MET A 199 2.95 -21.89 11.34
N SER A 200 1.93 -21.10 10.97
CA SER A 200 2.07 -20.04 9.97
C SER A 200 3.01 -18.90 10.40
N LEU A 201 3.08 -18.63 11.71
CA LEU A 201 4.04 -17.68 12.27
C LEU A 201 5.47 -18.22 12.16
N ILE A 202 5.71 -19.45 12.60
CA ILE A 202 7.05 -20.08 12.60
C ILE A 202 7.57 -20.24 11.16
N LEU A 203 6.73 -20.75 10.25
CA LEU A 203 7.08 -20.91 8.84
C LEU A 203 7.31 -19.54 8.17
N GLY A 204 6.65 -18.49 8.65
CA GLY A 204 6.70 -17.15 8.08
C GLY A 204 7.87 -16.27 8.48
N MET A 205 8.57 -16.58 9.58
CA MET A 205 9.68 -15.73 10.07
C MET A 205 10.91 -15.77 9.16
N GLY A 206 11.04 -16.75 8.26
CA GLY A 206 12.19 -16.92 7.37
C GLY A 206 11.99 -16.46 5.91
N LEU A 207 10.79 -16.01 5.55
CA LEU A 207 10.40 -15.73 4.16
C LEU A 207 9.89 -14.28 4.01
N PRO A 208 10.01 -13.66 2.82
CA PRO A 208 9.30 -12.43 2.53
C PRO A 208 7.80 -12.59 2.80
N THR A 209 7.16 -11.58 3.41
CA THR A 209 5.76 -11.66 3.87
C THR A 209 4.81 -12.15 2.78
N THR A 210 4.97 -11.69 1.53
CA THR A 210 4.20 -12.15 0.37
C THR A 210 4.36 -13.64 0.08
N ALA A 211 5.58 -14.16 0.11
CA ALA A 211 5.86 -15.57 -0.17
C ALA A 211 5.31 -16.47 0.95
N ASN A 212 5.37 -16.00 2.21
CA ASN A 212 4.81 -16.72 3.34
C ASN A 212 3.30 -16.96 3.18
N TYR A 213 2.53 -15.94 2.81
CA TYR A 213 1.08 -16.09 2.62
C TYR A 213 0.75 -17.15 1.55
N ILE A 214 1.51 -17.18 0.46
CA ILE A 214 1.30 -18.15 -0.62
C ILE A 214 1.59 -19.57 -0.12
N VAL A 215 2.72 -19.78 0.57
CA VAL A 215 3.10 -21.10 1.09
C VAL A 215 2.10 -21.61 2.12
N VAL A 216 1.77 -20.79 3.13
CA VAL A 216 0.83 -21.19 4.19
C VAL A 216 -0.55 -21.46 3.60
N SER A 217 -1.05 -20.59 2.71
CA SER A 217 -2.37 -20.77 2.10
C SER A 217 -2.44 -22.02 1.22
N SER A 218 -1.37 -22.38 0.51
CA SER A 218 -1.39 -23.58 -0.35
C SER A 218 -1.16 -24.89 0.40
N LEU A 219 -0.53 -24.85 1.57
CA LEU A 219 -0.31 -26.04 2.40
C LEU A 219 -1.49 -26.37 3.33
N MET A 220 -2.27 -25.35 3.70
CA MET A 220 -3.39 -25.46 4.65
C MET A 220 -4.77 -25.41 3.97
N ALA A 221 -4.81 -25.22 2.64
CA ALA A 221 -6.02 -25.36 1.84
C ALA A 221 -6.29 -26.83 1.50
#